data_AF-S3VX88-F1
#
_entry.id   AF-S3VX88-F1
#
_cell.length_a   1.000
_cell.length_b   1.000
_cell.length_c   1.000
_cell.angle_alpha   90.00
_cell.angle_beta   90.00
_cell.angle_gamma   90.00
#
_symmetry.space_group_name_H-M   'P 1'
#
loop_
_entity.id
_entity.type
_entity.pdbx_description
1 polymer ?
#
loop_
_entity_poly.entity_id
_entity_poly.type
_entity_poly.pdbx_seq_one_letter_code
_entity_poly.pdbx_strand_id
1 'polypeptide(L)' 'MNLHKTRSCDEFRNIVSPILLGKGRTLFGEMDSKLNLKLVRTTMFDLGLVSLCYKPD' A
#
# COMPACT_ATOMS: atom_id res chain seq x y z
N MET A 1 1.63 -8.65 -8.04
CA MET A 1 0.32 -9.11 -7.53
C MET A 1 -0.74 -8.48 -8.41
N ASN A 2 -1.57 -9.31 -9.04
CA ASN A 2 -2.52 -8.84 -10.06
C ASN A 2 -3.78 -8.24 -9.41
N LEU A 3 -4.10 -6.99 -9.75
CA LEU A 3 -5.15 -6.21 -9.07
C LEU A 3 -6.59 -6.64 -9.37
N HIS A 4 -6.83 -7.44 -10.40
CA HIS A 4 -8.16 -8.00 -10.69
C HIS A 4 -8.74 -8.82 -9.53
N LYS A 5 -7.92 -9.19 -8.54
CA LYS A 5 -8.30 -9.92 -7.32
C LYS A 5 -8.46 -9.04 -6.05
N THR A 6 -8.40 -7.72 -6.13
CA THR A 6 -8.39 -6.84 -4.94
C THR A 6 -9.77 -6.36 -4.45
N ARG A 7 -10.86 -6.64 -5.18
CA ARG A 7 -12.23 -6.36 -4.68
C ARG A 7 -12.62 -7.13 -3.41
N SER A 8 -11.83 -8.11 -2.99
CA SER A 8 -12.03 -8.90 -1.76
C SER A 8 -11.11 -8.46 -0.60
N CYS A 9 -10.37 -7.35 -0.75
CA CYS A 9 -9.43 -6.90 0.27
C CYS A 9 -10.04 -5.73 1.05
N ASP A 10 -10.46 -6.00 2.28
CA ASP A 10 -11.09 -5.01 3.15
C ASP A 10 -10.08 -4.02 3.74
N GLU A 11 -8.80 -4.38 3.77
CA GLU A 11 -7.72 -3.57 4.34
C GLU A 11 -6.41 -3.72 3.56
N PHE A 12 -5.78 -2.59 3.24
CA PHE A 12 -4.43 -2.52 2.68
C PHE A 12 -3.45 -2.01 3.73
N ARG A 13 -2.50 -2.85 4.15
CA ARG A 13 -1.41 -2.45 5.06
C ARG A 13 -0.08 -2.40 4.31
N ASN A 14 0.45 -1.19 4.14
CA ASN A 14 1.74 -0.94 3.52
C ASN A 14 2.76 -0.55 4.59
N ILE A 15 3.97 -1.10 4.52
CA ILE A 15 5.11 -0.64 5.33
C ILE A 15 6.04 0.12 4.40
N VAL A 16 6.29 1.38 4.72
CA VAL A 16 7.17 2.28 3.98
C VAL A 16 8.51 2.34 4.72
N SER A 17 9.58 2.07 3.99
CA SER A 17 10.95 2.19 4.49
C SER A 17 11.63 3.43 3.92
N PRO A 18 12.48 4.12 4.69
CA PRO A 18 13.15 5.35 4.26
C PRO A 18 14.36 5.05 3.35
N ILE A 19 14.11 4.43 2.20
CA ILE A 19 15.14 4.06 1.23
C ILE A 19 14.69 4.32 -0.21
N LEU A 20 15.62 4.79 -1.04
CA LEU A 20 15.45 4.91 -2.48
C LEU A 20 16.00 3.64 -3.16
N LEU A 21 15.11 2.80 -3.70
CA LEU A 21 15.52 1.51 -4.29
C LEU A 21 16.21 1.65 -5.66
N GLY A 22 15.89 2.70 -6.43
CA GLY A 22 16.42 2.95 -7.78
C GLY A 22 15.94 1.97 -8.87
N LYS A 23 15.76 0.68 -8.54
CA LYS A 23 15.18 -0.37 -9.39
C LYS A 23 14.53 -1.46 -8.53
N GLY A 24 13.47 -2.09 -9.03
CA GLY A 24 12.79 -3.15 -8.29
C GLY A 24 11.46 -3.55 -8.92
N ARG A 25 10.81 -4.54 -8.30
CA ARG A 25 9.44 -4.92 -8.67
C ARG A 25 8.46 -3.93 -8.04
N THR A 26 7.49 -3.46 -8.82
CA THR A 26 6.43 -2.59 -8.30
C THR A 26 5.51 -3.39 -7.38
N LEU A 27 5.04 -2.75 -6.31
CA LEU A 27 4.08 -3.36 -5.38
C LEU A 27 2.74 -3.67 -6.08
N PHE A 28 2.34 -2.76 -6.97
CA PHE A 28 1.13 -2.84 -7.78
C PHE A 28 1.52 -2.91 -9.26
N GLY A 29 0.83 -3.76 -10.01
CA GLY A 29 0.93 -3.79 -11.47
C GLY A 29 0.05 -2.72 -12.10
N GLU A 30 -0.23 -2.87 -13.39
CA GLU A 30 -1.22 -2.04 -14.08
C GLU A 30 -2.59 -2.14 -13.39
N MET A 31 -3.28 -1.01 -13.31
CA MET A 31 -4.61 -0.89 -12.72
C MET A 31 -5.60 -0.44 -13.79
N ASP A 32 -6.66 -1.21 -14.00
CA ASP A 32 -7.70 -0.89 -14.98
C ASP A 32 -8.49 0.38 -14.60
N SER A 33 -8.52 0.72 -13.31
CA SER A 33 -9.21 1.89 -12.79
C SER A 33 -8.61 2.36 -11.46
N LYS A 34 -8.84 3.63 -11.13
CA LYS A 34 -8.43 4.21 -9.84
C LYS A 34 -9.27 3.61 -8.71
N LEU A 35 -8.60 3.08 -7.68
CA LEU A 35 -9.24 2.69 -6.42
C LEU A 35 -9.07 3.83 -5.41
N ASN A 36 -10.18 4.37 -4.90
CA ASN A 36 -10.13 5.35 -3.81
C ASN A 36 -9.97 4.62 -2.49
N LEU A 37 -9.05 5.11 -1.66
CA LEU A 37 -8.66 4.51 -0.40
C LEU A 37 -8.63 5.59 0.69
N LYS A 38 -9.21 5.27 1.85
CA LYS A 38 -9.15 6.08 3.06
C LYS A 38 -8.06 5.58 3.99
N LEU A 39 -7.15 6.47 4.40
CA LEU A 39 -6.18 6.17 5.45
C LEU A 39 -6.92 6.07 6.80
N VAL A 40 -6.87 4.90 7.43
CA VAL A 40 -7.56 4.64 8.70
C VAL A 40 -6.59 4.51 9.89
N ARG A 41 -5.30 4.26 9.62
CA ARG A 41 -4.28 4.17 10.68
C ARG A 41 -2.88 4.44 10.14
N THR A 42 -2.08 5.13 10.94
CA THR A 42 -0.63 5.28 10.75
C THR A 42 0.08 4.79 12.00
N THR A 43 1.18 4.07 11.85
CA THR A 43 2.04 3.64 12.95
C THR A 43 3.49 3.85 12.55
N MET A 44 4.23 4.63 13.33
CA MET A 44 5.66 4.84 13.16
C MET A 44 6.42 3.88 14.07
N PHE A 45 7.50 3.31 13.56
CA PHE A 45 8.42 2.48 14.34
C PHE A 45 9.75 3.20 14.53
N ASP A 46 10.45 2.84 15.61
CA ASP A 46 11.83 3.25 15.84
C ASP A 46 12.67 2.74 14.64
N LEU A 47 13.46 3.62 14.01
CA LEU A 47 14.12 3.47 12.68
C LEU A 47 13.37 4.04 11.46
N GLY A 48 12.25 4.74 11.67
CA GLY A 48 11.60 5.52 10.61
C GLY A 48 10.79 4.70 9.61
N LEU A 49 10.53 3.43 9.92
CA LEU A 49 9.53 2.64 9.21
C LEU A 49 8.14 3.17 9.54
N VAL A 50 7.27 3.22 8.54
CA VAL A 50 5.88 3.68 8.71
C VAL A 50 4.92 2.64 8.17
N SER A 51 4.03 2.10 9.01
CA SER A 51 2.88 1.33 8.56
C SER A 51 1.70 2.25 8.28
N LEU A 52 1.16 2.16 7.07
CA LEU A 52 -0.03 2.86 6.61
C LEU A 52 -1.14 1.83 6.36
N CYS A 53 -2.28 1.97 7.03
CA CYS A 53 -3.45 1.11 6.83
C CYS A 53 -4.55 1.89 6.13
N TYR A 54 -5.01 1.35 5.01
CA TYR A 54 -6.07 1.92 4.20
C TYR A 54 -7.26 0.97 4.10
N LYS A 55 -8.45 1.54 3.90
CA LYS A 55 -9.66 0.82 3.49
C LYS A 55 -10.18 1.40 2.18
N PRO A 56 -10.83 0.62 1.32
CA PRO A 56 -11.69 1.17 0.28
C PRO A 56 -12.72 2.13 0.89
N ASP A 57 -13.04 3.20 0.16
CA ASP A 57 -14.18 4.07 0.50
C ASP A 57 -15.52 3.33 0.41
#